data_AF-A0A956WZY2-F1
#
_entry.id   AF-A0A956WZY2-F1
#
_cell.length_a   1.000
_cell.length_b   1.000
_cell.length_c   1.000
_cell.angle_alpha   90.00
_cell.angle_beta   90.00
_cell.angle_gamma   90.00
#
_symmetry.space_group_name_H-M   'P 1'
#
loop_
_entity.id
_entity.type
_entity.pdbx_description
1 polymer ?
#
loop_
_entity_poly.entity_id
_entity_poly.type
_entity_poly.pdbx_seq_one_letter_code
_entity_poly.pdbx_strand_id
1 'polypeptide(L)'
;MRNLFKHIPPARRRRAVSMPAIISMIVLVLIVAACGGSGAEPTAAPANAPAAATPADTPTTAPPTATPVPPTATPVPPTATAEPAPTDTPMPPTATATPVPPTATATSVPPTATAEPEPTEEPEPTEEPEPTEAPLPTPTVDNSALITEGRSVFEANACASCHGEPGAEGIVSPNLAGIATRAANRVPGLSAEAYIRQSIQDPNAFIVPECPTGPCPRDTMPQTFGSTLSAEQLTALVTYLLSLN
;
A
#
# COMPACT_ATOMS: atom_id res chain seq x y z
N MET A 1 9.29 -6.13 -58.99
CA MET A 1 8.27 -5.87 -57.97
C MET A 1 8.24 -7.04 -56.99
N ARG A 2 8.73 -6.76 -55.77
CA ARG A 2 8.45 -7.41 -54.47
C ARG A 2 8.62 -8.93 -54.32
N ASN A 3 9.81 -9.29 -53.83
CA ASN A 3 10.18 -10.54 -53.18
C ASN A 3 9.17 -10.98 -52.11
N LEU A 4 8.54 -12.13 -52.30
CA LEU A 4 7.65 -12.78 -51.33
C LEU A 4 8.36 -14.01 -50.74
N PHE A 5 9.46 -13.78 -50.01
CA PHE A 5 10.11 -14.81 -49.19
C PHE A 5 9.33 -14.99 -47.89
N LYS A 6 8.42 -15.97 -47.90
CA LYS A 6 7.74 -16.53 -46.73
C LYS A 6 8.76 -16.84 -45.62
N HIS A 7 8.65 -16.13 -44.51
CA HIS A 7 9.35 -16.45 -43.26
C HIS A 7 8.78 -17.74 -42.69
N ILE A 8 9.57 -18.82 -42.75
CA ILE A 8 9.32 -20.07 -42.03
C ILE A 8 9.95 -19.90 -40.63
N PRO A 9 9.17 -19.92 -39.53
CA PRO A 9 9.75 -19.88 -38.19
C PRO A 9 10.49 -21.20 -37.88
N PRO A 10 11.63 -21.17 -37.19
CA PRO A 10 12.35 -22.39 -36.81
C PRO A 10 11.56 -23.20 -35.78
N ALA A 11 11.52 -24.51 -36.00
CA ALA A 11 10.87 -25.48 -35.11
C ALA A 11 11.45 -25.41 -33.70
N ARG A 12 10.60 -25.05 -32.72
CA ARG A 12 10.93 -25.01 -31.29
C ARG A 12 11.21 -26.44 -30.83
N ARG A 13 12.50 -26.80 -30.63
CA ARG A 13 12.89 -28.08 -30.03
C ARG A 13 12.28 -28.17 -28.63
N ARG A 14 11.24 -28.99 -28.49
CA ARG A 14 10.71 -29.39 -27.17
C ARG A 14 11.83 -30.13 -26.45
N ARG A 15 12.40 -29.52 -25.41
CA ARG A 15 13.29 -30.22 -24.49
C ARG A 15 12.45 -31.31 -23.82
N ALA A 16 12.70 -32.56 -24.17
CA ALA A 16 12.13 -33.70 -23.49
C ALA A 16 12.69 -33.69 -22.07
N VAL A 17 11.91 -33.18 -21.12
CA VAL A 17 12.20 -33.35 -19.70
C VAL A 17 12.02 -34.83 -19.41
N SER A 18 13.12 -35.49 -19.12
CA SER A 18 13.19 -36.92 -18.83
C SER A 18 12.21 -37.26 -17.71
N MET A 19 11.26 -38.15 -18.02
CA MET A 19 10.16 -38.61 -17.16
C MET A 19 10.55 -39.39 -15.86
N PRO A 20 11.79 -39.90 -15.63
CA PRO A 20 12.11 -40.59 -14.38
C PRO A 20 12.50 -39.66 -13.22
N ALA A 21 12.79 -38.37 -13.46
CA ALA A 21 13.20 -37.45 -12.39
C ALA A 21 12.01 -36.92 -11.54
N ILE A 22 10.81 -36.84 -12.14
CA ILE A 22 9.62 -36.29 -11.47
C ILE A 22 8.99 -37.33 -10.52
N ILE A 23 9.04 -38.62 -10.88
CA ILE A 23 8.49 -39.71 -10.06
C ILE A 23 9.33 -39.90 -8.77
N SER A 24 10.65 -39.66 -8.82
CA SER A 24 11.52 -39.77 -7.65
C SER A 24 11.30 -38.66 -6.60
N MET A 25 10.86 -37.47 -7.02
CA MET A 25 10.59 -36.35 -6.09
C MET A 25 9.25 -36.52 -5.36
N ILE A 26 8.23 -37.06 -6.03
CA ILE A 26 6.90 -37.27 -5.44
C ILE A 26 6.92 -38.37 -4.38
N VAL A 27 7.73 -39.42 -4.57
CA VAL A 27 7.87 -40.51 -3.58
C VAL A 27 8.66 -40.04 -2.34
N LEU A 28 9.63 -39.13 -2.50
CA LEU A 28 10.42 -38.62 -1.37
C LEU A 28 9.59 -37.71 -0.43
N VAL A 29 8.67 -36.92 -0.97
CA VAL A 29 7.81 -36.00 -0.19
C VAL A 29 6.73 -36.76 0.60
N LEU A 30 6.25 -37.90 0.09
CA LEU A 30 5.22 -38.70 0.78
C LEU A 30 5.76 -39.51 1.97
N ILE A 31 7.07 -39.80 2.01
CA ILE A 31 7.68 -40.57 3.11
C ILE A 31 7.94 -39.69 4.37
N VAL A 32 8.14 -38.37 4.21
CA VAL A 32 8.45 -37.46 5.33
C VAL A 32 7.20 -37.11 6.17
N ALA A 33 5.99 -37.26 5.63
CA ALA A 33 4.76 -36.88 6.33
C ALA A 33 4.23 -37.93 7.34
N ALA A 34 4.85 -39.11 7.44
CA ALA A 34 4.30 -40.23 8.21
C ALA A 34 5.05 -40.63 9.49
N CYS A 35 6.13 -39.93 9.89
CA CYS A 35 6.85 -40.25 11.13
C CYS A 35 7.48 -39.02 11.82
N GLY A 36 7.01 -38.73 13.03
CA GLY A 36 7.75 -37.98 14.05
C GLY A 36 7.11 -36.63 14.42
N GLY A 37 6.73 -36.34 15.66
CA GLY A 37 6.94 -37.07 16.90
C GLY A 37 6.36 -36.28 18.08
N SER A 38 5.84 -37.02 19.04
CA SER A 38 5.26 -36.58 20.31
C SER A 38 6.32 -36.08 21.30
N GLY A 39 5.92 -35.19 22.22
CA GLY A 39 6.46 -35.15 23.59
C GLY A 39 7.03 -33.83 24.07
N ALA A 40 6.25 -33.08 24.85
CA ALA A 40 6.74 -32.30 25.99
C ALA A 40 5.59 -32.05 26.98
N GLU A 41 5.72 -32.66 28.17
CA GLU A 41 4.89 -32.45 29.37
C GLU A 41 5.15 -31.06 29.99
N PRO A 42 4.23 -30.60 30.87
CA PRO A 42 4.72 -30.07 32.14
C PRO A 42 4.03 -30.72 33.35
N THR A 43 4.87 -31.04 34.33
CA THR A 43 4.59 -31.69 35.61
C THR A 43 3.92 -30.76 36.63
N ALA A 44 2.90 -31.32 37.29
CA ALA A 44 2.42 -31.15 38.68
C ALA A 44 1.70 -29.86 39.14
N ALA A 45 0.53 -30.13 39.72
CA ALA A 45 -0.39 -29.27 40.47
C ALA A 45 0.04 -29.07 41.96
N PRO A 46 -0.76 -28.45 42.86
CA PRO A 46 -1.95 -29.14 43.39
C PRO A 46 -3.21 -28.29 43.72
N ALA A 47 -4.34 -29.01 43.68
CA ALA A 47 -5.49 -29.00 44.59
C ALA A 47 -6.21 -27.68 44.94
N ASN A 48 -7.47 -27.57 44.48
CA ASN A 48 -8.63 -27.60 45.38
C ASN A 48 -9.92 -27.85 44.57
N ALA A 49 -10.59 -28.97 44.88
CA ALA A 49 -11.98 -29.26 44.51
C ALA A 49 -12.87 -29.06 45.75
N PRO A 50 -14.19 -28.91 45.58
CA PRO A 50 -14.98 -30.14 45.67
C PRO A 50 -16.16 -30.27 44.68
N ALA A 51 -16.33 -31.52 44.27
CA ALA A 51 -17.58 -32.29 44.15
C ALA A 51 -18.73 -31.86 43.22
N ALA A 52 -18.89 -32.71 42.19
CA ALA A 52 -20.10 -33.46 41.83
C ALA A 52 -21.33 -32.70 41.29
N ALA A 53 -21.63 -32.91 40.00
CA ALA A 53 -22.75 -33.75 39.56
C ALA A 53 -22.85 -33.75 38.01
N THR A 54 -22.88 -34.93 37.41
CA THR A 54 -23.27 -35.16 36.01
C THR A 54 -24.80 -35.06 35.90
N PRO A 55 -25.35 -34.63 34.76
CA PRO A 55 -26.03 -35.61 33.92
C PRO A 55 -25.70 -35.50 32.43
N ALA A 56 -25.83 -36.64 31.77
CA ALA A 56 -25.72 -36.83 30.34
C ALA A 56 -26.97 -36.30 29.64
N ASP A 57 -26.79 -35.53 28.56
CA ASP A 57 -27.83 -35.34 27.55
C ASP A 57 -27.22 -35.47 26.16
N THR A 58 -27.71 -36.48 25.44
CA THR A 58 -27.44 -36.81 24.05
C THR A 58 -28.25 -35.89 23.14
N PRO A 59 -27.67 -35.15 22.19
CA PRO A 59 -28.45 -34.53 21.14
C PRO A 59 -28.73 -35.55 20.02
N THR A 60 -29.98 -36.01 19.96
CA THR A 60 -30.60 -36.70 18.84
C THR A 60 -30.69 -35.76 17.62
N THR A 61 -30.07 -36.17 16.52
CA THR A 61 -30.16 -35.53 15.20
C THR A 61 -31.53 -35.79 14.58
N ALA A 62 -32.32 -34.75 14.34
CA ALA A 62 -33.48 -34.78 13.47
C ALA A 62 -33.19 -33.99 12.17
N PRO A 63 -33.55 -34.50 10.98
CA PRO A 63 -33.38 -33.76 9.73
C PRO A 63 -34.48 -32.69 9.55
N PRO A 64 -34.17 -31.49 9.02
CA PRO A 64 -35.20 -30.51 8.71
C PRO A 64 -35.98 -30.92 7.45
N THR A 65 -37.30 -31.06 7.60
CA THR A 65 -38.25 -31.18 6.49
C THR A 65 -38.40 -29.83 5.79
N ALA A 66 -37.96 -29.76 4.53
CA ALA A 66 -38.20 -28.60 3.67
C ALA A 66 -39.66 -28.58 3.19
N THR A 67 -40.41 -27.54 3.55
CA THR A 67 -41.68 -27.20 2.91
C THR A 67 -41.42 -26.12 1.84
N PRO A 68 -41.75 -26.34 0.56
CA PRO A 68 -41.67 -25.30 -0.45
C PRO A 68 -42.83 -24.31 -0.29
N VAL A 69 -42.51 -23.04 -0.05
CA VAL A 69 -43.45 -21.92 -0.11
C VAL A 69 -43.49 -21.40 -1.55
N PRO A 70 -44.67 -21.23 -2.19
CA PRO A 70 -44.76 -20.68 -3.53
C PRO A 70 -44.48 -19.16 -3.55
N PRO A 71 -43.77 -18.62 -4.57
CA PRO A 71 -43.65 -17.19 -4.74
C PRO A 71 -44.89 -16.64 -5.46
N THR A 72 -45.74 -15.92 -4.74
CA THR A 72 -46.71 -15.00 -5.33
C THR A 72 -46.42 -13.59 -4.81
N ALA A 73 -45.66 -12.83 -5.59
CA ALA A 73 -45.60 -11.38 -5.44
C ALA A 73 -45.61 -10.76 -6.84
N THR A 74 -46.79 -10.29 -7.22
CA THR A 74 -47.05 -9.38 -8.34
C THR A 74 -46.16 -8.14 -8.21
N PRO A 75 -45.51 -7.66 -9.29
CA PRO A 75 -44.79 -6.40 -9.25
C PRO A 75 -45.78 -5.24 -9.12
N VAL A 76 -45.69 -4.51 -8.00
CA VAL A 76 -46.34 -3.21 -7.83
C VAL A 76 -45.49 -2.18 -8.60
N PRO A 77 -46.05 -1.38 -9.51
CA PRO A 77 -45.30 -0.32 -10.16
C PRO A 77 -44.87 0.73 -9.13
N PRO A 78 -43.65 1.30 -9.22
CA PRO A 78 -43.27 2.41 -8.35
C PRO A 78 -44.13 3.63 -8.69
N THR A 79 -44.94 4.06 -7.73
CA THR A 79 -45.55 5.39 -7.74
C THR A 79 -44.41 6.41 -7.72
N ALA A 80 -44.31 7.21 -8.78
CA ALA A 80 -43.40 8.34 -8.85
C ALA A 80 -43.78 9.35 -7.75
N THR A 81 -43.06 9.32 -6.64
CA THR A 81 -43.05 10.43 -5.68
C THR A 81 -42.33 11.58 -6.35
N ALA A 82 -43.07 12.66 -6.62
CA ALA A 82 -42.50 13.90 -7.13
C ALA A 82 -41.40 14.41 -6.19
N GLU A 83 -40.22 14.60 -6.76
CA GLU A 83 -39.08 15.29 -6.18
C GLU A 83 -39.51 16.70 -5.73
N PRO A 84 -39.32 17.09 -4.45
CA PRO A 84 -39.54 18.47 -4.05
C PRO A 84 -38.51 19.35 -4.74
N ALA A 85 -38.98 20.37 -5.44
CA ALA A 85 -38.16 21.37 -6.11
C ALA A 85 -37.10 21.96 -5.15
N PRO A 86 -35.86 22.21 -5.62
CA PRO A 86 -34.85 22.86 -4.80
C PRO A 86 -35.34 24.25 -4.41
N THR A 87 -35.44 24.49 -3.10
CA THR A 87 -35.68 25.83 -2.57
C THR A 87 -34.38 26.61 -2.66
N ASP A 88 -34.31 27.53 -3.64
CA ASP A 88 -33.28 28.55 -3.76
C ASP A 88 -33.22 29.38 -2.49
N THR A 89 -32.37 28.94 -1.55
CA THR A 89 -32.03 29.75 -0.39
C THR A 89 -30.81 30.59 -0.79
N PRO A 90 -30.91 31.93 -0.83
CA PRO A 90 -29.77 32.77 -1.16
C PRO A 90 -28.70 32.61 -0.07
N MET A 91 -27.53 32.11 -0.48
CA MET A 91 -26.33 32.08 0.34
C MET A 91 -25.93 33.53 0.68
N PRO A 92 -25.56 33.85 1.94
CA PRO A 92 -25.06 35.19 2.27
C PRO A 92 -23.76 35.47 1.47
N PRO A 93 -23.55 36.70 0.97
CA PRO A 93 -22.30 37.02 0.28
C PRO A 93 -21.13 36.89 1.25
N THR A 94 -20.16 36.06 0.89
CA THR A 94 -18.85 36.00 1.53
C THR A 94 -18.23 37.38 1.49
N ALA A 95 -17.96 37.94 2.67
CA ALA A 95 -17.24 39.20 2.81
C ALA A 95 -15.90 39.12 2.07
N THR A 96 -15.75 39.97 1.06
CA THR A 96 -14.47 40.25 0.40
C THR A 96 -13.51 40.81 1.45
N ALA A 97 -12.56 40.00 1.89
CA ALA A 97 -11.40 40.49 2.62
C ALA A 97 -10.49 41.21 1.63
N THR A 98 -10.50 42.54 1.71
CA THR A 98 -9.54 43.43 1.06
C THR A 98 -8.11 43.02 1.41
N PRO A 99 -7.19 42.85 0.44
CA PRO A 99 -5.78 42.70 0.75
C PRO A 99 -5.24 44.03 1.29
N VAL A 100 -4.82 44.03 2.55
CA VAL A 100 -4.03 45.12 3.12
C VAL A 100 -2.60 44.99 2.57
N PRO A 101 -2.03 46.02 1.92
CA PRO A 101 -0.63 45.97 1.49
C PRO A 101 0.29 46.01 2.73
N PRO A 102 1.38 45.21 2.79
CA PRO A 102 2.40 45.45 3.78
C PRO A 102 3.14 46.75 3.44
N THR A 103 3.03 47.73 4.32
CA THR A 103 3.87 48.93 4.33
C THR A 103 5.33 48.51 4.46
N ALA A 104 6.11 48.72 3.40
CA ALA A 104 7.55 48.60 3.44
C ALA A 104 8.14 49.74 4.28
N THR A 105 8.53 49.45 5.52
CA THR A 105 9.36 50.35 6.32
C THR A 105 10.81 50.15 5.88
N ALA A 106 11.26 50.97 4.95
CA ALA A 106 12.67 51.16 4.66
C ALA A 106 13.31 51.94 5.82
N THR A 107 13.98 51.24 6.72
CA THR A 107 14.87 51.88 7.70
C THR A 107 16.24 52.05 7.05
N SER A 108 16.57 53.31 6.81
CA SER A 108 17.85 53.82 6.34
C SER A 108 19.01 53.45 7.26
N VAL A 109 20.09 52.95 6.65
CA VAL A 109 21.46 52.90 7.19
C VAL A 109 22.00 54.33 7.37
N PRO A 110 22.76 54.61 8.45
CA PRO A 110 24.00 55.39 8.30
C PRO A 110 25.15 54.83 9.22
N PRO A 111 26.39 55.38 9.22
CA PRO A 111 27.58 54.67 8.72
C PRO A 111 28.63 54.34 9.81
N THR A 112 29.61 53.52 9.40
CA THR A 112 31.04 53.48 9.78
C THR A 112 31.46 53.76 11.23
N ALA A 113 31.99 52.72 11.88
CA ALA A 113 33.13 52.81 12.81
C ALA A 113 34.17 51.78 12.30
N THR A 114 35.25 52.25 11.66
CA THR A 114 36.59 52.43 12.27
C THR A 114 37.15 51.11 12.80
N ALA A 115 38.04 50.55 12.00
CA ALA A 115 38.88 49.41 12.33
C ALA A 115 39.89 49.78 13.43
N GLU A 116 40.02 48.88 14.40
CA GLU A 116 41.16 48.80 15.33
C GLU A 116 41.99 47.58 14.89
N PRO A 117 43.33 47.70 14.73
CA PRO A 117 44.15 46.62 14.19
C PRO A 117 44.81 45.80 15.31
N GLU A 118 44.52 44.51 15.38
CA GLU A 118 45.34 43.50 16.06
C GLU A 118 45.01 42.09 15.48
N PRO A 119 45.92 41.11 15.59
CA PRO A 119 47.33 41.09 15.24
C PRO A 119 47.57 40.17 14.02
N THR A 120 48.71 40.35 13.37
CA THR A 120 49.21 39.47 12.32
C THR A 120 49.33 38.03 12.84
N GLU A 121 48.37 37.18 12.48
CA GLU A 121 48.62 35.74 12.43
C GLU A 121 49.48 35.47 11.21
N GLU A 122 50.62 34.84 11.50
CA GLU A 122 51.56 34.25 10.56
C GLU A 122 50.80 33.35 9.59
N PRO A 123 51.00 33.46 8.26
CA PRO A 123 50.28 32.62 7.32
C PRO A 123 50.69 31.17 7.58
N GLU A 124 49.74 30.35 8.03
CA GLU A 124 49.89 28.90 8.04
C GLU A 124 50.29 28.44 6.62
N PRO A 125 51.23 27.49 6.52
CA PRO A 125 51.73 27.02 5.24
C PRO A 125 50.55 26.53 4.41
N THR A 126 50.47 27.05 3.19
CA THR A 126 49.56 26.57 2.15
C THR A 126 49.79 25.07 1.98
N GLU A 127 48.93 24.26 2.59
CA GLU A 127 48.79 22.87 2.20
C GLU A 127 48.26 22.87 0.77
N GLU A 128 49.13 22.41 -0.12
CA GLU A 128 48.82 22.04 -1.48
C GLU A 128 47.55 21.17 -1.46
N PRO A 129 46.52 21.50 -2.27
CA PRO A 129 45.28 20.73 -2.23
C PRO A 129 45.62 19.27 -2.53
N GLU A 130 45.34 18.39 -1.56
CA GLU A 130 45.47 16.96 -1.79
C GLU A 130 44.72 16.58 -3.08
N PRO A 131 45.31 15.71 -3.91
CA PRO A 131 44.71 15.34 -5.18
C PRO A 131 43.30 14.81 -4.91
N THR A 132 42.31 15.54 -5.41
CA THR A 132 40.89 15.14 -5.39
C THR A 132 40.79 13.74 -5.95
N GLU A 133 40.58 12.78 -5.05
CA GLU A 133 40.28 11.40 -5.43
C GLU A 133 38.99 11.44 -6.26
N ALA A 134 39.04 10.86 -7.46
CA ALA A 134 37.88 10.81 -8.34
C ALA A 134 36.69 10.17 -7.58
N PRO A 135 35.46 10.68 -7.75
CA PRO A 135 34.31 10.16 -7.01
C PRO A 135 34.15 8.67 -7.33
N LEU A 136 34.25 7.83 -6.29
CA LEU A 136 33.90 6.42 -6.36
C LEU A 136 32.51 6.27 -7.02
N PRO A 137 32.29 5.26 -7.88
CA PRO A 137 30.98 5.00 -8.43
C PRO A 137 30.00 4.78 -7.27
N THR A 138 28.94 5.59 -7.24
CA THR A 138 27.87 5.45 -6.25
C THR A 138 27.30 4.03 -6.36
N PRO A 139 27.18 3.27 -5.26
CA PRO A 139 26.60 1.94 -5.33
C PRO A 139 25.17 2.06 -5.86
N THR A 140 24.88 1.41 -6.99
CA THR A 140 23.50 1.21 -7.45
C THR A 140 22.77 0.42 -6.37
N VAL A 141 21.86 1.07 -5.65
CA VAL A 141 21.04 0.40 -4.63
C VAL A 141 20.10 -0.56 -5.35
N ASP A 142 20.35 -1.86 -5.19
CA ASP A 142 19.44 -2.89 -5.67
C ASP A 142 18.20 -2.95 -4.76
N ASN A 143 17.07 -2.49 -5.28
CA ASN A 143 15.79 -2.49 -4.57
C ASN A 143 15.01 -3.81 -4.75
N SER A 144 15.54 -4.82 -5.44
CA SER A 144 14.83 -6.06 -5.76
C SER A 144 14.29 -6.79 -4.51
N ALA A 145 15.07 -6.80 -3.43
CA ALA A 145 14.67 -7.39 -2.15
C ALA A 145 13.53 -6.60 -1.49
N LEU A 146 13.60 -5.27 -1.49
CA LEU A 146 12.55 -4.40 -0.93
C LEU A 146 11.25 -4.48 -1.71
N ILE A 147 11.32 -4.59 -3.05
CA ILE A 147 10.15 -4.77 -3.91
C ILE A 147 9.47 -6.12 -3.59
N THR A 148 10.27 -7.17 -3.38
CA THR A 148 9.76 -8.50 -3.02
C THR A 148 9.09 -8.50 -1.65
N GLU A 149 9.74 -7.90 -0.65
CA GLU A 149 9.15 -7.74 0.69
C GLU A 149 7.90 -6.87 0.66
N GLY A 150 7.93 -5.76 -0.07
CA GLY A 150 6.78 -4.86 -0.20
C GLY A 150 5.57 -5.52 -0.82
N ARG A 151 5.77 -6.44 -1.78
CA ARG A 151 4.69 -7.29 -2.29
C ARG A 151 4.14 -8.22 -1.21
N SER A 152 5.00 -8.85 -0.40
CA SER A 152 4.56 -9.68 0.73
C SER A 152 3.72 -8.88 1.73
N VAL A 153 4.14 -7.65 2.06
CA VAL A 153 3.36 -6.74 2.93
C VAL A 153 2.01 -6.38 2.30
N PHE A 154 1.98 -6.11 0.99
CA PHE A 154 0.75 -5.80 0.25
C PHE A 154 -0.28 -6.95 0.32
N GLU A 155 0.19 -8.19 0.14
CA GLU A 155 -0.63 -9.40 0.20
C GLU A 155 -1.10 -9.68 1.64
N ALA A 156 -0.18 -9.63 2.61
CA ALA A 156 -0.46 -9.91 4.02
C ALA A 156 -1.45 -8.94 4.66
N ASN A 157 -1.52 -7.70 4.17
CA ASN A 157 -2.44 -6.67 4.65
C ASN A 157 -3.70 -6.53 3.79
N ALA A 158 -3.94 -7.50 2.89
CA ALA A 158 -5.13 -7.57 2.04
C ALA A 158 -5.40 -6.30 1.22
N CYS A 159 -4.36 -5.58 0.80
CA CYS A 159 -4.51 -4.33 0.04
C CYS A 159 -5.27 -4.56 -1.28
N ALA A 160 -5.08 -5.73 -1.91
CA ALA A 160 -5.78 -6.16 -3.11
C ALA A 160 -7.30 -6.30 -2.92
N SER A 161 -7.81 -6.49 -1.70
CA SER A 161 -9.25 -6.66 -1.45
C SER A 161 -10.06 -5.42 -1.84
N CYS A 162 -9.45 -4.23 -1.77
CA CYS A 162 -10.07 -2.97 -2.18
C CYS A 162 -9.51 -2.43 -3.49
N HIS A 163 -8.18 -2.48 -3.67
CA HIS A 163 -7.48 -1.90 -4.82
C HIS A 163 -7.36 -2.84 -6.02
N GLY A 164 -7.71 -4.12 -5.86
CA GLY A 164 -7.43 -5.16 -6.84
C GLY A 164 -5.95 -5.50 -6.92
N GLU A 165 -5.64 -6.54 -7.69
CA GLU A 165 -4.25 -6.81 -8.10
C GLU A 165 -3.75 -5.69 -9.02
N PRO A 166 -2.47 -5.30 -8.99
CA PRO A 166 -1.94 -4.34 -9.95
C PRO A 166 -2.24 -4.75 -11.40
N GLY A 167 -2.97 -3.90 -12.12
CA GLY A 167 -3.41 -4.15 -13.51
C GLY A 167 -4.81 -4.76 -13.65
N ALA A 168 -5.50 -5.04 -12.54
CA ALA A 168 -6.91 -5.39 -12.50
C ALA A 168 -7.71 -4.31 -11.76
N GLU A 169 -8.90 -3.96 -12.23
CA GLU A 169 -9.72 -2.96 -11.54
C GLU A 169 -9.99 -3.34 -10.08
N GLY A 170 -9.87 -2.37 -9.19
CA GLY A 170 -10.30 -2.52 -7.80
C GLY A 170 -11.83 -2.54 -7.70
N ILE A 171 -12.34 -3.08 -6.59
CA ILE A 171 -13.80 -3.17 -6.36
C ILE A 171 -14.31 -1.86 -5.76
N VAL A 172 -13.59 -1.33 -4.77
CA VAL A 172 -14.03 -0.19 -3.94
C VAL A 172 -13.07 0.99 -4.06
N SER A 173 -11.79 0.72 -4.35
CA SER A 173 -10.73 1.72 -4.40
C SER A 173 -10.00 1.68 -5.75
N PRO A 174 -9.32 2.76 -6.16
CA PRO A 174 -8.70 2.82 -7.48
C PRO A 174 -7.58 1.79 -7.61
N ASN A 175 -7.39 1.23 -8.80
CA ASN A 175 -6.27 0.33 -9.04
C ASN A 175 -4.91 1.02 -8.85
N LEU A 176 -3.91 0.23 -8.45
CA LEU A 176 -2.56 0.70 -8.13
C LEU A 176 -1.52 0.50 -9.25
N ALA A 177 -1.86 -0.10 -10.39
CA ALA A 177 -0.97 -0.05 -11.56
C ALA A 177 -0.78 1.41 -12.00
N GLY A 178 0.46 1.83 -12.28
CA GLY A 178 0.78 3.22 -12.60
C GLY A 178 0.71 4.19 -11.43
N ILE A 179 0.60 3.72 -10.18
CA ILE A 179 0.50 4.60 -9.01
C ILE A 179 1.73 5.49 -8.86
N ALA A 180 2.93 5.01 -9.20
CA ALA A 180 4.15 5.79 -9.08
C ALA A 180 4.07 7.10 -9.90
N THR A 181 3.53 7.01 -11.12
CA THR A 181 3.34 8.17 -12.00
C THR A 181 2.20 9.09 -11.52
N ARG A 182 1.06 8.51 -11.08
CA ARG A 182 -0.08 9.31 -10.61
C ARG A 182 0.20 10.03 -9.30
N ALA A 183 0.88 9.37 -8.36
CA ALA A 183 1.23 9.89 -7.04
C ALA A 183 2.07 11.16 -7.12
N ALA A 184 3.03 11.21 -8.07
CA ALA A 184 3.90 12.37 -8.28
C ALA A 184 3.15 13.69 -8.59
N ASN A 185 1.90 13.60 -9.05
CA ASN A 185 1.12 14.73 -9.51
C ASN A 185 -0.16 14.96 -8.70
N ARG A 186 -0.37 14.20 -7.62
CA ARG A 186 -1.65 14.19 -6.89
C ARG A 186 -1.79 15.38 -5.94
N VAL A 187 -0.72 15.72 -5.24
CA VAL A 187 -0.67 16.82 -4.27
C VAL A 187 0.51 17.72 -4.63
N PRO A 188 0.29 19.02 -4.92
CA PRO A 188 1.37 19.95 -5.23
C PRO A 188 2.43 19.98 -4.11
N GLY A 189 3.70 19.81 -4.48
CA GLY A 189 4.83 19.85 -3.56
C GLY A 189 5.16 18.54 -2.86
N LEU A 190 4.38 17.47 -3.05
CA LEU A 190 4.72 16.13 -2.56
C LEU A 190 5.38 15.29 -3.66
N SER A 191 6.41 14.52 -3.30
CA SER A 191 6.93 13.47 -4.18
C SER A 191 5.97 12.28 -4.23
N ALA A 192 6.11 11.41 -5.23
CA ALA A 192 5.35 10.16 -5.30
C ALA A 192 5.52 9.31 -4.03
N GLU A 193 6.76 9.17 -3.55
CA GLU A 193 7.06 8.43 -2.32
C GLU A 193 6.33 9.04 -1.12
N ALA A 194 6.45 10.36 -0.94
CA ALA A 194 5.83 11.07 0.18
C ALA A 194 4.31 10.95 0.14
N TYR A 195 3.69 11.10 -1.04
CA TYR A 195 2.26 10.93 -1.22
C TYR A 195 1.78 9.51 -0.89
N ILE A 196 2.48 8.48 -1.39
CA ILE A 196 2.11 7.08 -1.13
C ILE A 196 2.26 6.77 0.36
N ARG A 197 3.36 7.22 0.99
CA ARG A 197 3.58 7.04 2.42
C ARG A 197 2.50 7.73 3.26
N GLN A 198 2.14 8.97 2.92
CA GLN A 198 1.05 9.70 3.58
C GLN A 198 -0.28 8.97 3.41
N SER A 199 -0.59 8.50 2.19
CA SER A 199 -1.85 7.80 1.91
C SER A 199 -1.98 6.50 2.72
N ILE A 200 -0.88 5.86 3.11
CA ILE A 200 -0.90 4.66 3.95
C ILE A 200 -1.01 5.01 5.44
N GLN A 201 -0.27 6.03 5.91
CA GLN A 201 -0.22 6.40 7.33
C GLN A 201 -1.41 7.26 7.78
N ASP A 202 -1.90 8.13 6.89
CA ASP A 202 -3.01 9.06 7.09
C ASP A 202 -3.91 9.05 5.84
N PRO A 203 -4.70 7.98 5.62
CA PRO A 203 -5.43 7.80 4.37
C PRO A 203 -6.50 8.87 4.11
N ASN A 204 -6.91 9.62 5.14
CA ASN A 204 -7.88 10.70 5.03
C ASN A 204 -7.25 12.07 4.75
N ALA A 205 -5.92 12.19 4.75
CA ALA A 205 -5.22 13.44 4.41
C ALA A 205 -5.50 13.90 2.98
N PHE A 206 -5.67 12.94 2.06
CA PHE A 206 -6.04 13.18 0.68
C PHE A 206 -6.94 12.06 0.17
N ILE A 207 -8.21 12.39 -0.07
CA ILE A 207 -9.14 11.47 -0.72
C ILE A 207 -9.11 11.73 -2.22
N VAL A 208 -8.71 10.72 -2.98
CA VAL A 208 -8.75 10.78 -4.45
C VAL A 208 -10.21 10.99 -4.93
N PRO A 209 -10.44 11.82 -5.96
CA PRO A 209 -11.79 12.24 -6.29
C PRO A 209 -12.64 11.10 -6.86
N GLU A 210 -12.06 10.21 -7.69
CA GLU A 210 -12.78 9.09 -8.30
C GLU A 210 -12.27 7.71 -7.86
N CYS A 211 -13.23 6.84 -7.61
CA CYS A 211 -13.14 5.40 -7.39
C CYS A 211 -13.97 4.66 -8.46
N PRO A 212 -13.82 3.33 -8.63
CA PRO A 212 -14.54 2.58 -9.66
C PRO A 212 -16.07 2.72 -9.63
N THR A 213 -16.64 2.97 -8.44
CA THR A 213 -18.09 3.08 -8.22
C THR A 213 -18.60 4.52 -8.07
N GLY A 214 -17.76 5.53 -8.34
CA GLY A 214 -18.09 6.94 -8.16
C GLY A 214 -17.08 7.67 -7.27
N PRO A 215 -17.48 8.73 -6.54
CA PRO A 215 -16.59 9.42 -5.61
C PRO A 215 -16.04 8.49 -4.53
N CYS A 216 -14.75 8.61 -4.19
CA CYS A 216 -14.18 7.77 -3.14
C CYS A 216 -14.76 8.11 -1.76
N PRO A 217 -15.30 7.13 -1.02
CA PRO A 217 -15.77 7.37 0.33
C PRO A 217 -14.60 7.60 1.29
N ARG A 218 -14.78 8.53 2.23
CA ARG A 218 -13.87 8.69 3.38
C ARG A 218 -13.84 7.40 4.21
N ASP A 219 -12.75 7.17 4.93
CA ASP A 219 -12.60 6.04 5.85
C ASP A 219 -12.65 4.63 5.19
N THR A 220 -12.62 4.58 3.85
CA THR A 220 -12.57 3.31 3.09
C THR A 220 -11.25 2.58 3.32
N MET A 221 -10.13 3.32 3.30
CA MET A 221 -8.82 2.75 3.58
C MET A 221 -8.60 2.69 5.10
N PRO A 222 -8.19 1.53 5.67
CA PRO A 222 -7.98 1.40 7.10
C PRO A 222 -7.02 2.44 7.67
N GLN A 223 -7.46 3.15 8.72
CA GLN A 223 -6.69 4.23 9.35
C GLN A 223 -5.58 3.73 10.30
N THR A 224 -5.43 2.40 10.44
CA THR A 224 -4.54 1.78 11.43
C THR A 224 -3.15 1.47 10.89
N PHE A 225 -2.91 1.54 9.57
CA PHE A 225 -1.63 1.14 9.00
C PHE A 225 -0.44 1.97 9.48
N GLY A 226 -0.66 3.24 9.85
CA GLY A 226 0.37 4.08 10.46
C GLY A 226 0.90 3.56 11.80
N SER A 227 0.15 2.71 12.50
CA SER A 227 0.56 2.10 13.78
C SER A 227 0.75 0.59 13.70
N THR A 228 0.17 -0.10 12.71
CA THR A 228 0.29 -1.56 12.59
C THR A 228 1.46 -2.02 11.72
N LEU A 229 1.89 -1.20 10.75
CA LEU A 229 3.07 -1.53 9.93
C LEU A 229 4.35 -1.06 10.62
N SER A 230 5.39 -1.89 10.60
CA SER A 230 6.73 -1.45 10.99
C SER A 230 7.28 -0.42 9.98
N ALA A 231 8.29 0.35 10.38
CA ALA A 231 8.93 1.31 9.50
C ALA A 231 9.57 0.64 8.27
N GLU A 232 10.13 -0.55 8.46
CA GLU A 232 10.73 -1.38 7.41
C GLU A 232 9.66 -1.91 6.46
N GLN A 233 8.55 -2.46 6.99
CA GLN A 233 7.42 -2.95 6.20
C GLN A 233 6.82 -1.83 5.36
N LEU A 234 6.62 -0.66 5.94
CA LEU A 234 6.11 0.49 5.21
C LEU A 234 7.07 0.94 4.11
N THR A 235 8.37 0.97 4.39
CA THR A 235 9.39 1.35 3.39
C THR A 235 9.44 0.35 2.24
N ALA A 236 9.38 -0.95 2.53
CA ALA A 236 9.31 -1.99 1.51
C ALA A 236 8.01 -1.86 0.68
N LEU A 237 6.86 -1.67 1.33
CA LEU A 237 5.57 -1.50 0.68
C LEU A 237 5.56 -0.27 -0.26
N VAL A 238 6.05 0.88 0.21
CA VAL A 238 6.17 2.08 -0.62
C VAL A 238 7.11 1.83 -1.80
N THR A 239 8.23 1.14 -1.59
CA THR A 239 9.17 0.77 -2.67
C THR A 239 8.53 -0.13 -3.72
N TYR A 240 7.74 -1.11 -3.28
CA TYR A 240 6.95 -1.96 -4.17
C TYR A 240 5.95 -1.13 -4.99
N LEU A 241 5.18 -0.26 -4.34
CA LEU A 241 4.19 0.59 -5.04
C LEU A 241 4.85 1.55 -6.03
N LEU A 242 6.04 2.08 -5.71
CA LEU A 242 6.82 2.91 -6.63
C LEU A 242 7.35 2.13 -7.84
N SER A 243 7.45 0.80 -7.76
CA SER A 243 7.78 -0.04 -8.90
C SER A 243 6.60 -0.27 -9.87
N LEU A 244 5.38 0.07 -9.47
CA LEU A 244 4.17 -0.09 -10.28
C LEU A 244 3.94 1.13 -11.19
N ASN A 245 4.38 1.01 -12.44
CA ASN A 245 4.18 1.99 -13.51
C ASN A 245 3.12 1.59 -14.54
#